data_AF-A0A832X669-F1
#
_entry.id   AF-A0A832X669-F1
#
_cell.length_a   1.000
_cell.length_b   1.000
_cell.length_c   1.000
_cell.angle_alpha   90.00
_cell.angle_beta   90.00
_cell.angle_gamma   90.00
#
_symmetry.space_group_name_H-M   'P 1'
#
loop_
_entity.id
_entity.type
_entity.pdbx_description
1 polymer ?
#
loop_
_entity_poly.entity_id
_entity_poly.type
_entity_poly.pdbx_seq_one_letter_code
_entity_poly.pdbx_strand_id
1 'polypeptide(L)' 'MSAKTLQQIQREGLDVLVERLGPDDAIRFLQIYEPGRGDWTKERRAILENDPDTIIRNILERRKKTDLI' A
#
# COMPACT_ATOMS: atom_id res chain seq x y z
N MET A 1 -32.31 2.18 -8.62
CA MET A 1 -30.98 1.74 -8.14
C MET A 1 -30.08 2.96 -8.08
N SER A 2 -29.37 3.19 -6.98
CA SER A 2 -28.39 4.29 -6.91
C SER A 2 -27.16 3.91 -7.75
N ALA A 3 -26.71 4.80 -8.63
CA ALA A 3 -25.51 4.57 -9.41
C ALA A 3 -24.28 4.60 -8.50
N LYS A 4 -23.30 3.73 -8.76
CA LYS A 4 -22.03 3.74 -8.03
C LYS A 4 -21.29 5.04 -8.32
N THR A 5 -20.61 5.58 -7.31
CA THR A 5 -19.70 6.72 -7.49
C THR A 5 -18.44 6.27 -8.24
N LEU A 6 -17.73 7.22 -8.84
CA LEU A 6 -16.45 6.93 -9.50
C LEU A 6 -15.44 6.30 -8.54
N GLN A 7 -15.44 6.72 -7.28
CA GLN A 7 -14.56 6.16 -6.23
C GLN A 7 -14.92 4.69 -5.93
N GLN A 8 -16.21 4.35 -5.90
CA GLN A 8 -16.64 2.96 -5.71
C GLN A 8 -16.23 2.09 -6.90
N ILE A 9 -16.42 2.59 -8.13
CA ILE A 9 -15.99 1.88 -9.35
C ILE A 9 -14.46 1.68 -9.36
N GLN A 10 -13.70 2.73 -9.04
CA GLN A 10 -12.24 2.66 -8.96
C GLN A 10 -11.79 1.64 -7.92
N ARG A 11 -12.42 1.63 -6.75
CA ARG A 11 -12.08 0.69 -5.68
C ARG A 11 -12.34 -0.75 -6.09
N GLU A 12 -13.51 -1.04 -6.63
CA GLU A 12 -13.86 -2.37 -7.11
C GLU A 12 -12.93 -2.84 -8.23
N GLY A 13 -12.58 -1.94 -9.18
CA GLY A 13 -11.63 -2.25 -10.24
C GLY A 13 -10.24 -2.59 -9.70
N LEU A 14 -9.75 -1.82 -8.72
CA LEU A 14 -8.47 -2.10 -8.07
C LEU A 14 -8.49 -3.43 -7.33
N ASP A 15 -9.56 -3.72 -6.58
CA ASP A 15 -9.69 -4.97 -5.83
C ASP A 15 -9.65 -6.19 -6.77
N VAL A 16 -10.33 -6.13 -7.93
CA VAL A 16 -10.28 -7.17 -8.97
C VAL A 16 -8.88 -7.32 -9.57
N LEU A 17 -8.18 -6.22 -9.86
CA LEU A 17 -6.82 -6.28 -10.40
C LEU A 17 -5.86 -6.94 -9.40
N VAL A 18 -5.95 -6.57 -8.12
CA VAL A 18 -5.11 -7.15 -7.05
C VAL A 18 -5.41 -8.63 -6.86
N GLU A 19 -6.68 -9.04 -6.87
CA GLU A 19 -7.07 -10.44 -6.76
C GLU A 19 -6.48 -11.30 -7.90
N ARG A 20 -6.46 -10.77 -9.12
CA ARG A 20 -6.05 -11.54 -10.31
C ARG A 20 -4.57 -11.50 -10.62
N LEU A 21 -3.90 -10.38 -10.34
CA LEU A 21 -2.50 -10.15 -10.71
C LEU A 21 -1.57 -10.16 -9.50
N GLY A 22 -2.11 -10.04 -8.29
CA GLY A 22 -1.33 -9.67 -7.12
C GLY A 22 -1.02 -8.17 -7.08
N PRO A 23 -0.57 -7.65 -5.93
CA PRO A 23 -0.40 -6.21 -5.70
C PRO A 23 0.67 -5.58 -6.61
N ASP A 24 1.79 -6.27 -6.85
CA ASP A 24 2.92 -5.72 -7.61
C ASP A 24 2.56 -5.53 -9.10
N ASP A 25 1.98 -6.56 -9.72
CA ASP A 25 1.63 -6.51 -11.14
C ASP A 25 0.37 -5.67 -11.40
N ALA A 26 -0.56 -5.58 -10.43
CA ALA A 26 -1.68 -4.64 -10.51
C ALA A 26 -1.21 -3.18 -10.57
N ILE A 27 -0.21 -2.79 -9.75
CA ILE A 27 0.37 -1.45 -9.79
C ILE A 27 1.07 -1.19 -11.14
N ARG A 28 1.87 -2.14 -11.63
CA ARG A 28 2.54 -2.02 -12.94
C ARG A 28 1.52 -1.88 -14.08
N PHE A 29 0.42 -2.63 -14.03
CA PHE A 29 -0.66 -2.53 -15.01
C PHE A 29 -1.26 -1.12 -15.04
N LEU A 30 -1.55 -0.53 -13.88
CA LEU A 30 -2.06 0.84 -13.80
C LEU A 30 -1.05 1.86 -14.37
N GLN A 31 0.25 1.66 -14.10
CA GLN A 31 1.32 2.52 -14.58
C GLN A 31 1.49 2.53 -16.11
N ILE A 32 0.96 1.54 -16.84
CA ILE A 32 0.93 1.54 -18.32
C ILE A 32 0.07 2.71 -18.84
N TYR A 33 -1.05 2.98 -18.17
CA TYR A 33 -2.02 3.98 -18.59
C TYR A 33 -1.83 5.32 -17.87
N GLU A 34 -1.40 5.26 -16.61
CA GLU A 34 -1.11 6.41 -15.78
C GLU A 34 0.31 6.31 -15.24
N PRO A 35 1.32 6.78 -16.00
CA PRO A 35 2.68 6.88 -15.50
C PRO A 35 2.65 7.90 -14.37
N GLY A 36 2.51 7.41 -13.13
CA GLY A 36 2.52 8.23 -11.93
C GLY A 36 3.74 9.14 -11.92
N ARG A 37 3.67 10.23 -11.15
CA ARG A 37 4.78 11.17 -11.02
C ARG A 37 5.61 10.87 -9.77
N GLY A 38 6.89 11.22 -9.83
CA GLY A 38 7.83 11.05 -8.72
C GLY A 38 8.62 9.75 -8.79
N ASP A 39 9.52 9.57 -7.82
CA ASP A 39 10.32 8.35 -7.66
C ASP A 39 10.04 7.83 -6.25
N TRP A 40 8.97 7.04 -6.12
CA TRP A 40 8.58 6.47 -4.84
C TRP A 40 9.71 5.64 -4.21
N THR A 41 10.54 4.97 -5.01
CA THR A 41 11.66 4.20 -4.49
C THR A 41 12.69 5.11 -3.81
N LYS A 42 12.97 6.27 -4.42
CA LYS A 42 13.84 7.29 -3.83
C LYS A 42 13.19 8.00 -2.64
N GLU A 43 11.94 8.40 -2.76
CA GLU A 43 11.18 9.09 -1.70
C GLU A 43 11.00 8.20 -0.47
N ARG A 44 10.67 6.92 -0.67
CA ARG A 44 10.55 5.93 0.41
C ARG A 44 11.85 5.76 1.18
N ARG A 45 13.01 5.78 0.51
CA ARG A 45 14.31 5.68 1.19
C ARG A 45 14.58 6.83 2.15
N ALA A 46 13.99 8.01 1.92
CA ALA A 46 14.16 9.16 2.81
C ALA A 46 13.38 9.02 4.14
N ILE A 47 12.30 8.23 4.16
CA ILE A 47 11.42 8.08 5.32
C ILE A 47 11.42 6.68 5.93
N LEU A 48 12.04 5.70 5.26
CA LEU A 48 12.10 4.33 5.74
C LEU A 48 13.10 4.24 6.89
N GLU A 49 12.59 3.89 8.07
CA GLU A 49 13.45 3.50 9.19
C GLU A 49 14.26 2.27 8.81
N ASN A 50 15.58 2.37 8.96
CA ASN A 50 16.53 1.33 8.58
C ASN A 50 17.49 0.98 9.73
N ASP A 51 17.33 1.59 10.90
CA ASP A 51 18.01 1.19 12.12
C ASP A 51 17.37 -0.09 12.70
N PRO A 52 18.08 -1.24 12.73
CA PRO A 52 17.54 -2.51 13.21
C PRO A 52 17.00 -2.43 14.64
N ASP A 53 17.65 -1.68 15.52
CA ASP A 53 17.26 -1.55 16.91
C ASP A 53 15.93 -0.81 17.05
N THR A 54 15.74 0.27 16.29
CA THR A 54 14.47 1.01 16.23
C THR A 54 13.35 0.15 15.65
N ILE A 55 13.63 -0.65 14.62
CA ILE A 55 12.65 -1.59 14.04
C ILE A 55 12.20 -2.62 15.08
N ILE A 56 13.15 -3.27 15.77
CA ILE A 56 12.85 -4.28 16.80
C ILE A 56 12.04 -3.66 17.93
N ARG A 57 12.43 -2.48 18.40
CA ARG A 57 11.70 -1.75 19.45
C ARG A 57 10.26 -1.48 19.06
N ASN A 58 10.02 -1.00 17.83
CA ASN A 58 8.68 -0.75 17.30
C ASN A 58 7.83 -2.03 17.21
N ILE A 59 8.43 -3.17 16.84
CA ILE A 59 7.74 -4.47 16.82
C ILE A 59 7.31 -4.89 18.23
N LEU A 60 8.22 -4.78 19.20
CA LEU A 60 7.94 -5.16 20.59
C LEU A 60 6.83 -4.29 21.21
N GLU A 61 6.86 -2.98 20.98
CA GLU A 61 5.83 -2.05 21.48
C GLU A 61 4.45 -2.31 20.88
N ARG A 62 4.39 -2.69 19.60
CA ARG A 62 3.12 -3.11 18.97
C ARG A 62 2.56 -4.38 19.62
N ARG A 63 3.41 -5.38 19.87
CA ARG A 63 2.98 -6.63 20.52
C ARG A 63 2.42 -6.39 21.91
N LYS A 64 3.12 -5.62 22.75
CA LYS A 64 2.63 -5.24 24.09
C LYS A 64 1.26 -4.57 24.06
N LYS A 65 1.01 -3.70 23.08
CA LYS A 65 -0.31 -3.06 22.92
C LYS A 65 -1.39 -4.04 22.50
N THR A 66 -1.07 -5.02 21.66
CA THR A 66 -2.01 -6.08 21.27
C THR A 66 -2.33 -7.00 22.43
N ASP A 67 -1.35 -7.32 23.28
CA ASP A 67 -1.53 -8.17 24.46
C ASP A 67 -2.28 -7.47 25.62
N LEU A 68 -2.50 -6.15 25.53
CA LEU A 68 -3.25 -5.34 26.50
C LEU A 68 -4.74 -5.15 26.14
N ILE A 69 -5.21 -5.74 25.04
CA ILE A 69 -6.60 -5.65 24.54
C ILE A 69 -7.28 -7.01 24.67
#